data_AF-A0AAW0GFM4-F1
#
_entry.id   AF-A0AAW0GFM4-F1
#
_cell.length_a   1.000
_cell.length_b   1.000
_cell.length_c   1.000
_cell.angle_alpha   90.00
_cell.angle_beta   90.00
_cell.angle_gamma   90.00
#
_symmetry.space_group_name_H-M   'P 1'
#
loop_
_entity.id
_entity.type
_entity.pdbx_description
1 polymer ?
#
loop_
_entity_poly.entity_id
_entity_poly.type
_entity_poly.pdbx_seq_one_letter_code
_entity_poly.pdbx_strand_id
1 'polypeptide(L)'
;MTNWEAGHTQAVTNFMYRQTIMFIAGLYVYEYMCTFWFDWYLVTRKIVFKWPYVPYLVGRYLILLVLCGLIAINNITRPLNCEVVMPFLITAGLIAGACATCNLMIRTVVMWGHRREIVFVLILLSLGQVAFSVYAGTSLVKSHFCTTLRTCNVDYSGHTIFSSVFVYTVSYEFLVLVLTWIRVSKSSLMATLRSQGLWYFLLTFMVNLPAAVFPWLDLNDTMNMMFYTPGWSQIEISIRKLIVVPIQQRP
;
A
#
# COMPACT_ATOMS: atom_id res chain seq x y z
N MET A 1 22.41 -24.40 -3.88
CA MET A 1 21.29 -23.46 -4.09
C MET A 1 20.09 -24.01 -3.33
N THR A 2 19.45 -23.20 -2.48
CA THR A 2 18.21 -23.58 -1.79
C THR A 2 17.06 -23.70 -2.79
N ASN A 3 16.33 -24.80 -2.77
CA ASN A 3 15.12 -24.97 -3.58
C ASN A 3 13.93 -24.32 -2.85
N TRP A 4 13.50 -23.17 -3.35
CA TRP A 4 12.40 -22.37 -2.77
C TRP A 4 11.00 -22.92 -3.10
N GLU A 5 10.92 -23.81 -4.10
CA GLU A 5 9.69 -24.50 -4.51
C GLU A 5 9.49 -25.84 -3.79
N ALA A 6 10.47 -26.32 -3.02
CA ALA A 6 10.32 -27.55 -2.26
C ALA A 6 9.12 -27.44 -1.28
N GLY A 7 8.24 -28.44 -1.26
CA GLY A 7 6.98 -28.39 -0.51
C GLY A 7 7.14 -28.07 0.99
N HIS A 8 8.23 -28.50 1.62
CA HIS A 8 8.56 -28.12 3.00
C HIS A 8 8.82 -26.61 3.13
N THR A 9 9.59 -26.01 2.22
CA THR A 9 9.87 -24.57 2.19
C THR A 9 8.59 -23.77 1.97
N GLN A 10 7.72 -24.21 1.05
CA GLN A 10 6.43 -23.56 0.80
C GLN A 10 5.52 -23.60 2.04
N ALA A 11 5.47 -24.72 2.76
CA ALA A 11 4.68 -24.84 3.98
C ALA A 11 5.14 -23.87 5.07
N VAL A 12 6.46 -23.77 5.29
CA VAL A 12 7.04 -22.82 6.26
C VAL A 12 6.75 -21.38 5.84
N THR A 13 6.94 -21.03 4.57
CA THR A 13 6.69 -19.67 4.06
C THR A 13 5.21 -19.29 4.18
N ASN A 14 4.29 -20.21 3.89
CA ASN A 14 2.84 -20.02 4.08
C ASN A 14 2.47 -19.81 5.55
N PHE A 15 3.09 -20.56 6.45
CA PHE A 15 2.90 -20.35 7.88
C PHE A 15 3.37 -18.95 8.30
N MET A 16 4.60 -18.57 7.92
CA MET A 16 5.15 -17.25 8.22
C MET A 16 4.28 -16.12 7.66
N TYR A 17 3.82 -16.26 6.41
CA TYR A 17 2.94 -15.28 5.77
C TYR A 17 1.64 -15.04 6.54
N ARG A 18 0.99 -16.11 7.02
CA ARG A 18 -0.23 -16.00 7.84
C ARG A 18 0.04 -15.27 9.15
N GLN A 19 1.15 -15.56 9.82
CA GLN A 19 1.54 -14.85 11.04
C GLN A 19 1.82 -13.36 10.78
N THR A 20 2.51 -13.06 9.68
CA THR A 20 2.78 -11.68 9.23
C THR A 20 1.48 -10.91 8.98
N ILE A 21 0.49 -11.51 8.29
CA ILE A 21 -0.82 -10.88 8.08
C ILE A 21 -1.50 -10.58 9.42
N MET A 22 -1.56 -11.54 10.34
CA MET A 22 -2.21 -11.35 11.64
C MET A 22 -1.53 -10.25 12.47
N PHE A 23 -0.20 -10.23 12.50
CA PHE A 23 0.57 -9.21 13.19
C PHE A 23 0.32 -7.80 12.62
N ILE A 24 0.39 -7.66 11.29
CA ILE A 24 0.14 -6.39 10.61
C ILE A 24 -1.31 -5.95 10.79
N ALA A 25 -2.27 -6.88 10.72
CA ALA A 25 -3.66 -6.59 10.96
C ALA A 25 -3.89 -6.05 12.38
N GLY A 26 -3.28 -6.67 13.39
CA GLY A 26 -3.34 -6.19 14.78
C GLY A 26 -2.78 -4.77 14.93
N LEU A 27 -1.59 -4.51 14.37
CA LEU A 27 -0.99 -3.18 14.38
C LEU A 27 -1.86 -2.14 13.66
N TYR A 28 -2.41 -2.50 12.50
CA TYR A 28 -3.25 -1.62 11.71
C TYR A 28 -4.58 -1.32 12.40
N VAL A 29 -5.23 -2.31 13.00
CA VAL A 29 -6.45 -2.14 13.79
C VAL A 29 -6.20 -1.26 15.01
N TYR A 30 -5.07 -1.46 15.71
CA TYR A 30 -4.69 -0.60 16.82
C TYR A 30 -4.56 0.87 16.37
N GLU A 31 -3.81 1.13 15.30
CA GLU A 31 -3.68 2.47 14.73
C GLU A 31 -5.02 3.03 14.25
N TYR A 32 -5.87 2.20 13.65
CA TYR A 32 -7.22 2.57 13.22
C TYR A 32 -8.06 3.06 14.39
N MET A 33 -8.09 2.30 15.50
CA MET A 33 -8.86 2.67 16.70
C MET A 33 -8.34 3.96 17.34
N CYS A 34 -7.02 4.14 17.41
CA CYS A 34 -6.42 5.38 17.93
C CYS A 34 -6.75 6.62 17.10
N THR A 35 -7.18 6.46 15.85
CA THR A 35 -7.41 7.56 14.89
C THR A 35 -8.84 7.68 14.41
N PHE A 36 -9.72 6.78 14.84
CA PHE A 36 -11.13 6.76 14.47
C PHE A 36 -11.85 8.09 14.77
N TRP A 37 -11.42 8.79 15.82
CA TRP A 37 -11.96 10.11 16.17
C TRP A 37 -11.79 11.16 15.06
N PHE A 38 -10.67 11.12 14.32
CA PHE A 38 -10.39 12.05 13.24
C PHE A 38 -11.34 11.81 12.05
N ASP A 39 -11.50 10.54 11.66
CA ASP A 39 -12.44 10.15 10.59
C ASP A 39 -13.86 10.53 10.98
N TRP A 40 -14.25 10.29 12.24
CA TRP A 40 -15.55 10.70 12.76
C TRP A 40 -15.76 12.22 12.67
N TYR A 41 -14.75 13.02 12.97
CA TYR A 41 -14.80 14.48 12.85
C TYR A 41 -14.87 14.96 11.39
N LEU A 42 -14.25 14.24 10.47
CA LEU A 42 -14.33 14.53 9.04
C LEU A 42 -15.73 14.20 8.50
N VAL A 43 -16.31 13.06 8.90
CA VAL A 43 -17.67 12.64 8.52
C VAL A 43 -18.73 13.54 9.13
N THR A 44 -18.59 13.90 10.42
CA THR A 44 -19.50 14.85 11.10
C THR A 44 -19.28 16.31 10.68
N ARG A 45 -18.42 16.57 9.69
CA ARG A 45 -18.08 17.90 9.15
C ARG A 45 -17.59 18.89 10.21
N LYS A 46 -17.07 18.41 11.33
CA LYS A 46 -16.38 19.25 12.31
C LYS A 46 -15.05 19.79 11.76
N ILE A 47 -14.50 19.12 10.75
CA ILE A 47 -13.34 19.54 9.97
C ILE A 47 -13.79 19.84 8.54
N VAL A 48 -13.34 20.97 7.98
CA VAL A 48 -13.67 21.33 6.59
C VAL A 48 -13.06 20.30 5.63
N PHE A 49 -13.93 19.69 4.84
CA PHE A 49 -13.52 18.69 3.86
C PHE A 49 -12.66 19.33 2.77
N LYS A 50 -11.50 18.73 2.50
CA LYS A 50 -10.60 19.09 1.41
C LYS A 50 -10.40 17.88 0.52
N TRP A 51 -10.33 18.11 -0.78
CA TRP A 51 -10.10 17.06 -1.80
C TRP A 51 -8.94 16.09 -1.49
N PRO A 52 -7.80 16.54 -0.94
CA PRO A 52 -6.71 15.65 -0.54
C PRO A 52 -7.06 14.56 0.49
N TYR A 53 -8.19 14.68 1.21
CA TYR A 53 -8.60 13.65 2.17
C TYR A 53 -9.31 12.46 1.52
N VAL A 54 -9.73 12.55 0.26
CA VAL A 54 -10.36 11.44 -0.47
C VAL A 54 -9.43 10.24 -0.60
N PRO A 55 -8.24 10.34 -1.21
CA PRO A 55 -7.33 9.20 -1.35
C PRO A 55 -6.91 8.62 0.00
N TYR A 56 -6.74 9.47 1.04
CA TYR A 56 -6.50 9.02 2.40
C TYR A 56 -7.62 8.11 2.94
N LEU A 57 -8.87 8.55 2.89
CA LEU A 57 -9.99 7.75 3.39
C LEU A 57 -10.16 6.46 2.58
N VAL A 58 -10.09 6.56 1.25
CA VAL A 58 -10.27 5.41 0.36
C VAL A 58 -9.19 4.36 0.64
N GLY A 59 -7.90 4.75 0.65
CA GLY A 59 -6.80 3.84 0.94
C GLY A 59 -6.95 3.17 2.32
N ARG A 60 -7.29 3.96 3.33
CA ARG A 60 -7.51 3.50 4.71
C ARG A 60 -8.61 2.46 4.86
N TYR A 61 -9.77 2.65 4.22
CA TYR A 61 -10.86 1.67 4.29
C TYR A 61 -10.60 0.45 3.41
N LEU A 62 -9.94 0.62 2.26
CA LEU A 62 -9.58 -0.49 1.39
C LEU A 62 -8.59 -1.44 2.06
N ILE A 63 -7.53 -0.94 2.71
CA ILE A 63 -6.58 -1.83 3.40
C ILE A 63 -7.22 -2.54 4.60
N LEU A 64 -8.12 -1.88 5.34
CA LEU A 64 -8.90 -2.53 6.40
C LEU A 64 -9.75 -3.67 5.83
N LEU A 65 -10.45 -3.42 4.72
CA LEU A 65 -11.23 -4.43 4.00
C LEU A 65 -10.35 -5.60 3.56
N VAL A 66 -9.16 -5.33 3.02
CA VAL A 66 -8.20 -6.36 2.59
C VAL A 66 -7.75 -7.21 3.75
N LEU A 67 -7.35 -6.60 4.87
CA LEU A 67 -6.91 -7.33 6.07
C LEU A 67 -8.02 -8.20 6.65
N CYS A 68 -9.24 -7.66 6.79
CA CYS A 68 -10.41 -8.42 7.24
C CYS A 68 -10.76 -9.56 6.27
N GLY A 69 -10.72 -9.29 4.96
CA GLY A 69 -10.99 -10.29 3.93
C GLY A 69 -9.98 -11.43 3.94
N LEU A 70 -8.69 -11.13 4.04
CA LEU A 70 -7.62 -12.13 4.13
C LEU A 70 -7.77 -12.98 5.40
N ILE A 71 -8.09 -12.37 6.54
CA ILE A 71 -8.34 -13.12 7.79
C ILE A 71 -9.57 -14.01 7.64
N ALA A 72 -10.66 -13.51 7.06
CA ALA A 72 -11.89 -14.28 6.86
C ALA A 72 -11.65 -15.51 5.98
N ILE A 73 -10.97 -15.34 4.83
CA ILE A 73 -10.66 -16.45 3.90
C ILE A 73 -9.80 -17.52 4.59
N ASN A 74 -8.88 -17.12 5.46
CA ASN A 74 -8.04 -18.05 6.22
C ASN A 74 -8.79 -18.87 7.30
N ASN A 75 -10.02 -18.49 7.66
CA ASN A 75 -10.81 -19.12 8.72
C ASN A 75 -12.09 -19.80 8.20
N ILE A 76 -12.44 -19.63 6.93
CA ILE A 76 -13.68 -20.19 6.39
C ILE A 76 -13.49 -21.67 6.03
N THR A 77 -14.42 -22.50 6.49
CA THR A 77 -14.50 -23.95 6.23
C THR A 77 -15.48 -24.31 5.11
N ARG A 78 -16.21 -23.33 4.56
CA ARG A 78 -17.21 -23.50 3.50
C ARG A 78 -16.63 -23.14 2.12
N PRO A 79 -17.13 -23.73 1.02
CA PRO A 79 -16.69 -23.37 -0.32
C PRO A 79 -17.00 -21.90 -0.60
N LEU A 80 -15.97 -21.15 -0.99
CA LEU A 80 -16.01 -19.73 -1.31
C LEU A 80 -15.62 -19.57 -2.78
N ASN A 81 -16.25 -18.64 -3.49
CA ASN A 81 -15.89 -18.34 -4.88
C ASN A 81 -14.56 -17.57 -4.92
N CYS A 82 -13.44 -18.28 -4.76
CA CYS A 82 -12.09 -17.70 -4.75
C CYS A 82 -11.80 -16.87 -6.00
N GLU A 83 -12.37 -17.28 -7.14
CA GLU A 83 -12.21 -16.65 -8.46
C GLU A 83 -12.69 -15.19 -8.48
N VAL A 84 -13.59 -14.81 -7.57
CA VAL A 84 -14.06 -13.41 -7.44
C VAL A 84 -13.38 -12.72 -6.27
N VAL A 85 -13.29 -13.42 -5.13
CA VAL A 85 -12.85 -12.79 -3.88
C VAL A 85 -11.36 -12.44 -3.89
N MET A 86 -10.48 -13.32 -4.39
CA MET A 86 -9.04 -13.04 -4.37
C MET A 86 -8.66 -11.91 -5.33
N PRO A 87 -9.12 -11.87 -6.60
CA PRO A 87 -8.84 -10.75 -7.48
C PRO A 87 -9.40 -9.44 -6.93
N PHE A 88 -10.59 -9.47 -6.30
CA PHE A 88 -11.15 -8.29 -5.64
C PHE A 88 -10.26 -7.77 -4.51
N LEU A 89 -9.83 -8.64 -3.58
CA LEU A 89 -8.96 -8.23 -2.47
C LEU A 89 -7.58 -7.76 -2.94
N ILE A 90 -6.99 -8.43 -3.93
CA ILE A 90 -5.70 -8.02 -4.51
C ILE A 90 -5.83 -6.67 -5.21
N THR A 91 -6.89 -6.47 -6.00
CA THR A 91 -7.18 -5.18 -6.64
C THR A 91 -7.38 -4.08 -5.60
N ALA A 92 -8.17 -4.33 -4.55
CA ALA A 92 -8.38 -3.39 -3.46
C ALA A 92 -7.06 -3.01 -2.76
N GLY A 93 -6.16 -3.98 -2.55
CA GLY A 93 -4.83 -3.75 -1.99
C GLY A 93 -3.94 -2.88 -2.88
N LEU A 94 -3.93 -3.16 -4.19
CA LEU A 94 -3.18 -2.36 -5.17
C LEU A 94 -3.71 -0.91 -5.26
N ILE A 95 -5.04 -0.73 -5.25
CA ILE A 95 -5.66 0.61 -5.23
C ILE A 95 -5.35 1.33 -3.92
N ALA A 96 -5.35 0.63 -2.77
CA ALA A 96 -4.96 1.21 -1.49
C ALA A 96 -3.51 1.72 -1.56
N GLY A 97 -2.58 0.91 -2.10
CA GLY A 97 -1.21 1.32 -2.38
C GLY A 97 -1.12 2.57 -3.27
N ALA A 98 -1.88 2.61 -4.38
CA ALA A 98 -1.92 3.76 -5.26
C ALA A 98 -2.45 5.03 -4.56
N CYS A 99 -3.49 4.90 -3.71
CA CYS A 99 -4.00 6.00 -2.90
C CYS A 99 -2.94 6.52 -1.92
N ALA A 100 -2.16 5.63 -1.32
CA ALA A 100 -1.07 5.98 -0.44
C ALA A 100 0.02 6.78 -1.19
N THR A 101 0.40 6.35 -2.40
CA THR A 101 1.32 7.11 -3.27
C THR A 101 0.73 8.46 -3.71
N CYS A 102 -0.57 8.55 -3.97
CA CYS A 102 -1.25 9.82 -4.25
C CYS A 102 -1.16 10.81 -3.08
N ASN A 103 -1.27 10.34 -1.84
CA ASN A 103 -1.11 11.19 -0.64
C ASN A 103 0.31 11.78 -0.55
N LEU A 104 1.33 10.97 -0.84
CA LEU A 104 2.72 11.41 -0.93
C LEU A 104 2.90 12.46 -2.03
N MET A 105 2.34 12.20 -3.21
CA MET A 105 2.35 13.11 -4.36
C MET A 105 1.73 14.48 -4.01
N ILE A 106 0.53 14.51 -3.41
CA ILE A 106 -0.17 15.75 -3.06
C ILE A 106 0.71 16.61 -2.15
N ARG A 107 1.39 15.99 -1.18
CA ARG A 107 2.30 16.70 -0.29
C ARG A 107 3.45 17.35 -1.06
N THR A 108 4.06 16.63 -1.99
CA THR A 108 5.13 17.15 -2.84
C THR A 108 4.63 18.30 -3.73
N VAL A 109 3.44 18.20 -4.30
CA VAL A 109 2.80 19.29 -5.07
C VAL A 109 2.67 20.57 -4.24
N VAL A 110 2.21 20.45 -2.99
CA VAL A 110 2.09 21.59 -2.07
C VAL A 110 3.46 22.21 -1.77
N MET A 111 4.51 21.40 -1.55
CA MET A 111 5.88 21.89 -1.31
C MET A 111 6.46 22.65 -2.51
N TRP A 112 6.08 22.26 -3.72
CA TRP A 112 6.48 22.91 -4.96
C TRP A 112 5.61 24.11 -5.34
N GLY A 113 4.64 24.49 -4.51
CA GLY A 113 3.81 25.68 -4.72
C GLY A 113 2.94 25.60 -5.97
N HIS A 114 2.45 24.40 -6.32
CA HIS A 114 1.55 24.18 -7.45
C HIS A 114 2.11 24.60 -8.82
N ARG A 115 3.43 24.46 -9.04
CA ARG A 115 4.03 24.64 -10.37
C ARG A 115 3.40 23.67 -11.38
N ARG A 116 2.77 24.22 -12.42
CA ARG A 116 1.93 23.48 -13.37
C ARG A 116 2.63 22.28 -14.01
N GLU A 117 3.90 22.42 -14.39
CA GLU A 117 4.68 21.35 -15.03
C GLU A 117 4.80 20.11 -14.14
N ILE A 118 5.21 20.31 -12.89
CA ILE A 118 5.41 19.21 -11.93
C ILE A 118 4.05 18.60 -11.57
N VAL A 119 3.04 19.43 -11.35
CA VAL A 119 1.68 18.97 -11.05
C VAL A 119 1.14 18.09 -12.18
N PHE A 120 1.30 18.53 -13.44
CA PHE A 120 0.82 17.79 -14.59
C PHE A 120 1.50 16.41 -14.72
N VAL A 121 2.82 16.36 -14.61
CA VAL A 121 3.59 15.10 -14.66
C VAL A 121 3.17 14.14 -13.55
N LEU A 122 3.05 14.65 -12.32
CA LEU A 122 2.67 13.83 -11.17
C LEU A 122 1.23 13.30 -11.27
N ILE A 123 0.28 14.12 -11.71
CA ILE A 123 -1.11 13.68 -11.93
C ILE A 123 -1.16 12.61 -13.02
N LEU A 124 -0.42 12.78 -14.12
CA LEU A 124 -0.38 11.79 -15.20
C LEU A 124 0.17 10.43 -14.71
N LEU A 125 1.25 10.45 -13.94
CA LEU A 125 1.83 9.25 -13.34
C LEU A 125 0.89 8.57 -12.34
N SER A 126 0.15 9.37 -11.55
CA SER A 126 -0.84 8.88 -10.60
C SER A 126 -2.03 8.19 -11.30
N LEU A 127 -2.55 8.79 -12.38
CA LEU A 127 -3.60 8.18 -13.19
C LEU A 127 -3.12 6.88 -13.84
N GLY A 128 -1.88 6.86 -14.35
CA GLY A 128 -1.24 5.66 -14.86
C GLY A 128 -1.12 4.56 -13.81
N GLN A 129 -0.75 4.91 -12.57
CA GLN A 129 -0.65 3.96 -11.46
C GLN A 129 -1.99 3.29 -11.18
N VAL A 130 -3.06 4.09 -11.01
CA VAL A 130 -4.39 3.56 -10.70
C VAL A 130 -4.91 2.68 -11.82
N ALA A 131 -4.79 3.12 -13.08
CA ALA A 131 -5.20 2.33 -14.23
C ALA A 131 -4.44 1.00 -14.29
N PHE A 132 -3.13 1.03 -14.05
CA PHE A 132 -2.30 -0.17 -14.09
C PHE A 132 -2.60 -1.12 -12.92
N SER A 133 -2.84 -0.59 -11.70
CA SER A 133 -3.25 -1.36 -10.54
C SER A 133 -4.60 -2.08 -10.75
N VAL A 134 -5.58 -1.40 -11.37
CA VAL A 134 -6.88 -1.99 -11.69
C VAL A 134 -6.73 -3.08 -12.74
N TYR A 135 -5.99 -2.82 -13.81
CA TYR A 135 -5.73 -3.82 -14.84
C TYR A 135 -5.04 -5.06 -14.27
N ALA A 136 -3.99 -4.86 -13.48
CA ALA A 136 -3.23 -5.95 -12.89
C ALA A 136 -4.06 -6.78 -11.91
N GLY A 137 -4.82 -6.14 -11.02
CA GLY A 137 -5.63 -6.85 -10.04
C GLY A 137 -6.83 -7.62 -10.64
N THR A 138 -7.40 -7.13 -11.75
CA THR A 138 -8.60 -7.74 -12.36
C THR A 138 -8.30 -8.74 -13.47
N SER A 139 -7.27 -8.47 -14.29
CA SER A 139 -7.01 -9.23 -15.51
C SER A 139 -5.84 -10.22 -15.37
N LEU A 140 -4.88 -9.94 -14.48
CA LEU A 140 -3.70 -10.79 -14.31
C LEU A 140 -3.81 -11.76 -13.14
N VAL A 141 -4.78 -11.57 -12.24
CA VAL A 141 -5.00 -12.42 -11.08
C VAL A 141 -6.13 -13.41 -11.38
N LYS A 142 -5.82 -14.69 -11.29
CA LYS A 142 -6.80 -15.78 -11.26
C LYS A 142 -6.64 -16.55 -9.96
N SER A 143 -7.68 -17.26 -9.55
CA SER A 143 -7.65 -17.99 -8.30
C SER A 143 -8.63 -19.13 -8.30
N HIS A 144 -8.21 -20.24 -7.72
CA HIS A 144 -8.98 -21.47 -7.65
C HIS A 144 -8.99 -22.00 -6.22
N PHE A 145 -10.10 -22.60 -5.82
CA PHE A 145 -10.23 -23.21 -4.50
C PHE A 145 -9.56 -24.60 -4.51
N CYS A 146 -8.50 -24.78 -3.71
CA CYS A 146 -7.84 -26.06 -3.56
C CYS A 146 -8.55 -26.90 -2.50
N THR A 147 -9.24 -27.97 -2.92
CA THR A 147 -9.98 -28.86 -2.02
C THR A 147 -9.09 -29.61 -1.04
N THR A 148 -7.84 -29.91 -1.42
CA THR A 148 -6.86 -30.66 -0.61
C THR A 148 -6.37 -29.84 0.59
N LEU A 149 -6.06 -28.56 0.36
CA LEU A 149 -5.53 -27.66 1.40
C LEU A 149 -6.63 -26.82 2.07
N ARG A 150 -7.86 -26.84 1.53
CA ARG A 150 -9.00 -25.99 1.94
C ARG A 150 -8.63 -24.50 1.95
N THR A 151 -7.84 -24.07 0.96
CA THR A 151 -7.37 -22.69 0.80
C THR A 151 -7.63 -22.20 -0.62
N CYS A 152 -7.78 -20.88 -0.80
CA CYS A 152 -7.76 -20.26 -2.12
C CYS A 152 -6.30 -20.12 -2.58
N ASN A 153 -5.95 -20.78 -3.69
CA ASN A 153 -4.67 -20.54 -4.35
C ASN A 153 -4.82 -19.42 -5.39
N VAL A 154 -3.77 -18.62 -5.57
CA VAL A 154 -3.75 -17.52 -6.52
C VAL A 154 -2.76 -17.85 -7.62
N ASP A 155 -3.21 -17.80 -8.87
CA ASP A 155 -2.41 -18.05 -10.06
C ASP A 155 -2.34 -16.77 -10.90
N TYR A 156 -1.14 -16.38 -11.31
CA TYR A 156 -0.93 -15.15 -12.08
C TYR A 156 -0.81 -15.45 -13.58
N SER A 157 -1.64 -14.79 -14.38
CA SER A 157 -1.51 -14.79 -15.84
C SER A 157 -0.39 -13.84 -16.25
N GLY A 158 0.86 -14.21 -15.96
CA GLY A 158 2.07 -13.44 -16.27
C GLY A 158 2.68 -12.75 -15.06
N HIS A 159 3.47 -13.50 -14.28
CA HIS A 159 4.17 -13.01 -13.09
C HIS A 159 5.00 -11.76 -13.37
N THR A 160 5.72 -11.70 -14.50
CA THR A 160 6.53 -10.54 -14.89
C THR A 160 5.71 -9.26 -15.07
N ILE A 161 4.55 -9.35 -15.71
CA ILE A 161 3.67 -8.19 -15.93
C ILE A 161 3.06 -7.74 -14.60
N PHE A 162 2.60 -8.69 -13.77
CA PHE A 162 2.08 -8.36 -12.44
C PHE A 162 3.15 -7.72 -11.54
N SER A 163 4.37 -8.28 -11.51
CA SER A 163 5.51 -7.74 -10.76
C SER A 163 5.90 -6.33 -11.20
N SER A 164 5.70 -5.97 -12.47
CA SER A 164 6.02 -4.63 -12.97
C SER A 164 5.18 -3.51 -12.33
N VAL A 165 4.00 -3.80 -11.77
CA VAL A 165 3.18 -2.83 -11.00
C VAL A 165 3.91 -2.33 -9.77
N PHE A 166 4.66 -3.21 -9.10
CA PHE A 166 5.42 -2.87 -7.90
C PHE A 166 6.65 -2.04 -8.26
N VAL A 167 7.33 -2.40 -9.34
CA VAL A 167 8.44 -1.60 -9.88
C VAL A 167 7.96 -0.20 -10.28
N TYR A 168 6.80 -0.10 -10.94
CA TYR A 168 6.18 1.19 -11.25
C TYR A 168 5.94 2.01 -9.97
N THR A 169 5.33 1.39 -8.95
CA THR A 169 5.03 2.04 -7.67
C THR A 169 6.30 2.54 -6.97
N VAL A 170 7.31 1.69 -6.82
CA VAL A 170 8.58 2.06 -6.17
C VAL A 170 9.34 3.13 -6.95
N SER A 171 9.33 3.05 -8.29
CA SER A 171 9.95 4.08 -9.15
C SER A 171 9.25 5.43 -8.99
N TYR A 172 7.92 5.42 -8.88
CA TYR A 172 7.14 6.63 -8.69
C TYR A 172 7.37 7.24 -7.30
N GLU A 173 7.39 6.42 -6.25
CA GLU A 173 7.75 6.87 -4.90
C GLU A 173 9.16 7.43 -4.82
N PHE A 174 10.12 6.82 -5.52
CA PHE A 174 11.48 7.33 -5.62
C PHE A 174 11.52 8.71 -6.29
N LEU A 175 10.79 8.90 -7.40
CA LEU A 175 10.67 10.20 -8.06
C LEU A 175 10.09 11.26 -7.12
N VAL A 176 9.02 10.92 -6.38
CA VAL A 176 8.40 11.81 -5.39
C VAL A 176 9.39 12.14 -4.25
N LEU A 177 10.16 11.15 -3.77
CA LEU A 177 11.21 11.32 -2.77
C LEU A 177 12.31 12.28 -3.27
N VAL A 178 12.79 12.10 -4.50
CA VAL A 178 13.81 12.96 -5.11
C VAL A 178 13.31 14.39 -5.28
N LEU A 179 12.10 14.59 -5.79
CA LEU A 179 11.49 15.92 -5.92
C LEU A 179 11.32 16.59 -4.56
N THR A 180 10.97 15.82 -3.54
CA THR A 180 10.86 16.30 -2.16
C THR A 180 12.24 16.69 -1.61
N TRP A 181 13.26 15.87 -1.82
CA TRP A 181 14.65 16.12 -1.42
C TRP A 181 15.20 17.41 -2.04
N ILE A 182 15.06 17.58 -3.36
CA ILE A 182 15.54 18.77 -4.09
C ILE A 182 14.89 20.05 -3.55
N ARG A 183 13.58 20.01 -3.28
CA ARG A 183 12.88 21.19 -2.75
C ARG A 183 13.30 21.50 -1.32
N VAL A 184 13.49 20.44 -0.53
CA VAL A 184 13.97 20.50 0.85
C VAL A 184 15.37 21.11 0.92
N SER A 185 16.31 20.69 0.07
CA SER A 185 17.70 21.16 0.11
C SER A 185 17.86 22.65 -0.27
N LYS A 186 16.96 23.19 -1.09
CA LYS A 186 17.04 24.58 -1.58
C LYS A 186 16.43 25.65 -0.67
N SER A 187 15.63 25.30 0.33
CA SER A 187 14.97 26.27 1.21
C SER A 187 15.75 26.43 2.53
N SER A 188 15.94 27.64 3.08
CA SER A 188 16.54 27.80 4.41
C SER A 188 15.53 27.67 5.55
N LEU A 189 14.24 27.77 5.29
CA LEU A 189 13.26 28.26 6.27
C LEU A 189 12.41 27.19 6.96
N MET A 190 12.79 25.90 6.91
CA MET A 190 11.91 24.85 7.46
C MET A 190 12.65 23.69 8.14
N ALA A 191 13.73 23.94 8.89
CA ALA A 191 14.58 22.91 9.50
C ALA A 191 13.80 21.82 10.30
N THR A 192 12.74 22.20 11.03
CA THR A 192 12.00 21.27 11.91
C THR A 192 10.94 20.42 11.18
N LEU A 193 10.15 21.01 10.27
CA LEU A 193 9.22 20.22 9.43
C LEU A 193 9.98 19.41 8.33
N ARG A 194 11.19 19.85 7.96
CA ARG A 194 12.09 19.24 6.96
C ARG A 194 12.62 17.87 7.37
N SER A 195 13.02 17.71 8.64
CA SER A 195 13.56 16.44 9.12
C SER A 195 12.46 15.39 9.22
N GLN A 196 11.37 15.70 9.92
CA GLN A 196 10.31 14.72 10.18
C GLN A 196 9.65 14.26 8.88
N GLY A 197 9.34 15.19 7.96
CA GLY A 197 8.71 14.85 6.69
C GLY A 197 9.48 13.86 5.84
N LEU A 198 10.78 14.11 5.68
CA LEU A 198 11.66 13.37 4.79
C LEU A 198 11.98 11.96 5.32
N TRP A 199 12.17 11.81 6.64
CA TRP A 199 12.38 10.50 7.25
C TRP A 199 11.20 9.55 7.00
N TYR A 200 9.96 10.05 7.00
CA TYR A 200 8.79 9.22 6.67
C TYR A 200 8.75 8.80 5.20
N PHE A 201 9.13 9.69 4.26
CA PHE A 201 9.24 9.32 2.84
C PHE A 201 10.34 8.27 2.62
N LEU A 202 11.49 8.44 3.29
CA LEU A 202 12.60 7.48 3.19
C LEU A 202 12.21 6.12 3.79
N LEU A 203 11.58 6.11 4.96
CA LEU A 203 11.09 4.89 5.59
C LEU A 203 10.08 4.17 4.71
N THR A 204 9.14 4.91 4.12
CA THR A 204 8.15 4.39 3.18
C THR A 204 8.82 3.69 2.00
N PHE A 205 9.78 4.37 1.35
CA PHE A 205 10.52 3.81 0.23
C PHE A 205 11.30 2.54 0.62
N MET A 206 11.96 2.54 1.79
CA MET A 206 12.72 1.38 2.27
C MET A 206 11.85 0.17 2.57
N VAL A 207 10.62 0.37 3.05
CA VAL A 207 9.67 -0.72 3.31
C VAL A 207 9.07 -1.27 2.01
N ASN A 208 8.85 -0.41 1.00
CA ASN A 208 8.30 -0.84 -0.29
C ASN A 208 9.35 -1.46 -1.23
N LEU A 209 10.63 -1.19 -1.01
CA LEU A 209 11.70 -1.74 -1.85
C LEU A 209 11.70 -3.29 -1.86
N PRO A 210 11.62 -4.01 -0.72
CA PRO A 210 11.43 -5.46 -0.71
C PRO A 210 10.19 -5.92 -1.50
N ALA A 211 9.09 -5.17 -1.42
CA ALA A 211 7.85 -5.48 -2.14
C ALA A 211 8.00 -5.39 -3.67
N ALA A 212 9.00 -4.70 -4.20
CA ALA A 212 9.32 -4.73 -5.63
C ALA A 212 10.43 -5.73 -5.99
N VAL A 213 11.38 -5.95 -5.09
CA VAL A 213 12.55 -6.82 -5.34
C VAL A 213 12.17 -8.30 -5.32
N PHE A 214 11.42 -8.76 -4.31
CA PHE A 214 11.05 -10.17 -4.18
C PHE A 214 10.26 -10.71 -5.38
N PRO A 215 9.23 -10.02 -5.89
CA PRO A 215 8.48 -10.48 -7.08
C PRO A 215 9.29 -10.49 -8.36
N TRP A 216 10.40 -9.75 -8.41
CA TRP A 216 11.32 -9.76 -9.55
C TRP A 216 12.32 -10.92 -9.49
N LEU A 217 12.69 -11.35 -8.28
CA LEU A 217 13.53 -12.52 -8.05
C LEU A 217 12.79 -13.84 -8.31
N ASP A 218 11.46 -13.80 -8.35
CA ASP A 218 10.57 -14.92 -8.64
C ASP A 218 10.91 -16.20 -7.87
N LEU A 219 11.02 -16.08 -6.56
CA LEU A 219 11.51 -17.16 -5.70
C LEU A 219 10.42 -18.18 -5.38
N ASN A 220 9.22 -17.69 -5.05
CA ASN A 220 7.99 -18.46 -4.79
C ASN A 220 6.82 -17.49 -4.59
N ASP A 221 5.60 -17.88 -4.97
CA ASP A 221 4.39 -17.03 -4.94
C ASP A 221 4.13 -16.37 -3.58
N THR A 222 4.17 -17.15 -2.50
CA THR A 222 3.92 -16.64 -1.16
C THR A 222 4.99 -15.63 -0.73
N MET A 223 6.25 -15.89 -1.06
CA MET A 223 7.36 -15.02 -0.65
C MET A 223 7.37 -13.71 -1.45
N ASN A 224 7.02 -13.79 -2.73
CA ASN A 224 6.82 -12.63 -3.59
C ASN A 224 5.75 -11.69 -3.01
N MET A 225 4.68 -12.24 -2.41
CA MET A 225 3.60 -11.44 -1.80
C MET A 225 3.81 -11.02 -0.35
N MET A 226 4.77 -11.62 0.35
CA MET A 226 4.92 -11.44 1.80
C MET A 226 5.12 -9.99 2.20
N PHE A 227 5.80 -9.21 1.35
CA PHE A 227 6.11 -7.81 1.63
C PHE A 227 5.06 -6.81 1.13
N TYR A 228 4.01 -7.24 0.43
CA TYR A 228 2.97 -6.35 -0.08
C TYR A 228 2.12 -5.76 1.05
N THR A 229 1.61 -6.63 1.91
CA THR A 229 0.78 -6.27 3.07
C THR A 229 1.50 -5.30 4.04
N PRO A 230 2.76 -5.52 4.43
CA PRO A 230 3.49 -4.56 5.25
C PRO A 230 3.76 -3.26 4.50
N GLY A 231 4.07 -3.30 3.20
CA GLY A 231 4.24 -2.11 2.36
C GLY A 231 3.02 -1.18 2.44
N TRP A 232 1.84 -1.69 2.04
CA TRP A 232 0.62 -0.87 2.00
C TRP A 232 0.19 -0.34 3.38
N SER A 233 0.32 -1.15 4.44
CA SER A 233 -0.07 -0.72 5.79
C SER A 233 0.86 0.33 6.40
N GLN A 234 2.18 0.25 6.15
CA GLN A 234 3.17 1.19 6.69
C GLN A 234 3.06 2.60 6.09
N ILE A 235 2.68 2.69 4.82
CA ILE A 235 2.50 3.99 4.15
C ILE A 235 1.34 4.75 4.79
N GLU A 236 0.22 4.07 5.05
CA GLU A 236 -0.96 4.69 5.69
C GLU A 236 -0.67 5.16 7.13
N ILE A 237 0.08 4.37 7.90
CA ILE A 237 0.53 4.75 9.25
C ILE A 237 1.45 5.98 9.20
N SER A 238 2.34 6.03 8.20
CA SER A 238 3.26 7.17 8.00
C SER A 238 2.51 8.43 7.57
N ILE A 239 1.50 8.31 6.70
CA ILE A 239 0.64 9.42 6.26
C ILE A 239 -0.15 10.00 7.44
N ARG A 240 -0.64 9.17 8.37
CA ARG A 240 -1.31 9.64 9.60
C ARG A 240 -0.43 10.60 10.40
N LYS A 241 0.82 10.22 10.68
CA LYS A 241 1.74 11.04 11.48
C LYS A 241 2.06 12.38 10.80
N LEU A 242 1.84 12.47 9.49
CA LEU A 242 2.04 13.68 8.70
C LEU A 242 0.80 14.57 8.61
N ILE A 243 -0.41 14.00 8.64
CA ILE A 243 -1.67 14.75 8.52
C ILE A 243 -2.24 15.15 9.89
N VAL A 244 -2.19 14.25 10.88
CA VAL A 244 -2.91 14.43 12.16
C VAL A 244 -2.08 15.21 13.19
N VAL A 245 -0.77 14.98 13.25
CA VAL A 245 0.13 15.65 14.21
C VAL A 245 0.13 17.18 14.06
N PRO A 246 0.13 17.77 12.85
CA PRO A 246 0.05 19.23 12.69
C PRO A 246 -1.30 19.84 13.09
N ILE A 247 -2.38 19.04 13.13
CA ILE A 247 -3.73 19.52 13.47
C ILE A 247 -3.89 19.64 14.99
N GLN A 248 -3.30 18.73 15.78
CA GLN A 248 -3.25 18.83 17.25
C GLN A 248 -2.38 19.99 17.76
N GLN A 249 -1.51 20.56 16.92
CA GLN A 249 -0.63 21.67 17.28
C GLN A 249 -1.21 23.06 16.91
N ARG A 250 -2.41 23.12 16.31
CA ARG A 250 -3.11 24.41 16.17
C ARG A 250 -3.85 24.70 17.48
N PRO A 251 -3.53 25.82 18.16
CA PRO A 251 -4.28 26.26 19.35
C PRO A 251 -5.74 26.55 19.01
#